data_AF-A0A453T899-F1
#
_entry.id   AF-A0A453T899-F1
#
_cell.length_a   1.000
_cell.length_b   1.000
_cell.length_c   1.000
_cell.angle_alpha   90.00
_cell.angle_beta   90.00
_cell.angle_gamma   90.00
#
_symmetry.space_group_name_H-M   'P 1'
#
loop_
_entity.id
_entity.type
_entity.pdbx_description
1 polymer ?
#
loop_
_entity_poly.entity_id
_entity_poly.type
_entity_poly.pdbx_seq_one_letter_code
_entity_poly.pdbx_strand_id
1 'polypeptide(L)'
;MQTGGDLNLIGQFGVGFYSVYLVADYVEVVSKHNDDKQYVWESKADGSFAISEDTWNEPLGRGTEIKLHLRDEAKEYLEEGKLKDLVKKYSEFINFPIYLWATKEVDVEVPADEESSEEEESS
;
A
#
# COMPACT_ATOMS: atom_id res chain seq x y z
N MET A 1 12.34 24.42 -23.31
CA MET A 1 11.06 23.81 -23.72
C MET A 1 10.53 23.01 -22.54
N GLN A 2 9.52 23.53 -21.85
CA GLN A 2 8.80 22.81 -20.79
C GLN A 2 7.76 21.91 -21.44
N THR A 3 7.98 20.60 -21.40
CA THR A 3 6.99 19.57 -21.70
C THR A 3 6.44 19.02 -20.38
N GLY A 4 5.77 19.89 -19.60
CA GLY A 4 5.26 19.55 -18.27
C GLY A 4 3.91 20.21 -17.92
N GLY A 5 3.27 20.88 -18.88
CA GLY A 5 2.03 21.63 -18.65
C GLY A 5 0.77 20.75 -18.54
N ASP A 6 0.73 19.63 -19.23
CA ASP A 6 -0.53 18.89 -19.41
C ASP A 6 -0.86 17.93 -18.23
N LEU A 7 0.15 17.38 -17.56
CA LEU A 7 -0.04 16.44 -16.45
C LEU A 7 -0.45 17.13 -15.13
N ASN A 8 -0.09 18.41 -14.96
CA ASN A 8 -0.37 19.17 -13.73
C ASN A 8 -1.85 19.62 -13.64
N LEU A 9 -2.59 19.55 -14.75
CA LEU A 9 -4.02 19.88 -14.83
C LEU A 9 -4.93 18.78 -14.28
N ILE A 10 -4.48 17.52 -14.32
CA ILE A 10 -5.27 16.34 -13.92
C ILE A 10 -5.72 16.41 -12.45
N GLY A 11 -4.88 16.97 -11.58
CA GLY A 11 -5.21 17.17 -10.16
C GLY A 11 -6.32 18.21 -9.93
N GLN A 12 -6.52 19.16 -10.85
CA GLN A 12 -7.55 20.21 -10.73
C GLN A 12 -8.93 19.72 -11.15
N PHE A 13 -9.01 18.75 -12.05
CA PHE A 13 -10.27 18.22 -12.59
C PHE A 13 -10.81 17.01 -11.82
N GLY A 14 -10.09 16.50 -10.81
CA GLY A 14 -10.54 15.35 -10.02
C GLY A 14 -10.51 14.01 -10.76
N VAL A 15 -9.89 13.96 -11.94
CA VAL A 15 -9.78 12.74 -12.76
C VAL A 15 -8.51 11.94 -12.47
N GLY A 16 -7.67 12.40 -11.53
CA GLY A 16 -6.41 11.75 -11.17
C GLY A 16 -6.56 10.32 -10.64
N PHE A 17 -7.71 9.98 -10.06
CA PHE A 17 -7.99 8.62 -9.59
C PHE A 17 -7.82 7.58 -10.71
N TYR A 18 -8.28 7.88 -11.93
CA TYR A 18 -8.24 6.93 -13.05
C TYR A 18 -6.82 6.63 -13.56
N SER A 19 -5.80 7.39 -13.14
CA SER A 19 -4.39 7.06 -13.43
C SER A 19 -3.94 5.73 -12.83
N VAL A 20 -4.70 5.21 -11.86
CA VAL A 20 -4.51 3.88 -11.26
C VAL A 20 -4.51 2.75 -12.29
N TYR A 21 -5.30 2.88 -13.37
CA TYR A 21 -5.41 1.88 -14.42
C TYR A 21 -4.18 1.81 -15.34
N LEU A 22 -3.20 2.72 -15.17
CA LEU A 22 -1.90 2.58 -15.81
C LEU A 22 -1.08 1.42 -15.22
N VAL A 23 -1.33 1.08 -13.95
CA VAL A 23 -0.52 0.11 -13.19
C VAL A 23 -1.33 -1.07 -12.65
N ALA A 24 -2.66 -0.99 -12.63
CA ALA A 24 -3.56 -2.03 -12.13
C ALA A 24 -4.62 -2.44 -13.15
N ASP A 25 -4.92 -3.75 -13.23
CA ASP A 25 -6.01 -4.28 -14.07
C ASP A 25 -7.37 -4.25 -13.33
N TYR A 26 -7.32 -4.29 -12.00
CA TYR A 26 -8.48 -4.30 -11.12
C TYR A 26 -8.24 -3.44 -9.88
N VAL A 27 -9.28 -2.72 -9.47
CA VAL A 27 -9.22 -1.79 -8.34
C VAL A 27 -10.42 -2.02 -7.44
N GLU A 28 -10.16 -2.14 -6.15
CA GLU A 28 -11.18 -2.14 -5.11
C GLU A 28 -11.03 -0.88 -4.26
N VAL A 29 -12.15 -0.21 -3.99
CA VAL A 29 -12.21 0.96 -3.12
C VAL A 29 -13.20 0.64 -2.00
N VAL A 30 -12.67 0.42 -0.81
CA VAL A 30 -13.48 0.23 0.40
C VAL A 30 -13.61 1.59 1.06
N SER A 31 -14.83 2.07 1.27
CA SER A 31 -15.05 3.37 1.91
C SER A 31 -16.11 3.30 2.99
N LYS A 32 -15.85 4.00 4.09
CA LYS A 32 -16.75 4.17 5.22
C LYS A 32 -16.85 5.64 5.60
N HIS A 33 -18.03 6.21 5.35
CA HIS A 33 -18.42 7.52 5.86
C HIS A 33 -19.19 7.38 7.18
N ASN A 34 -19.21 8.40 8.04
CA ASN A 34 -19.94 8.33 9.32
C ASN A 34 -21.46 8.15 9.13
N ASP A 35 -22.00 8.70 8.04
CA ASP A 35 -23.45 8.76 7.78
C ASP A 35 -23.98 7.53 7.04
N ASP A 36 -23.12 6.57 6.66
CA ASP A 36 -23.52 5.38 5.92
C ASP A 36 -22.71 4.15 6.36
N LYS A 37 -23.10 2.98 5.86
CA LYS A 37 -22.36 1.73 6.05
C LYS A 37 -21.06 1.71 5.25
N GLN A 38 -20.27 0.66 5.46
CA GLN A 38 -19.08 0.40 4.65
C GLN A 38 -19.53 -0.20 3.31
N TYR A 39 -19.01 0.35 2.21
CA TYR A 39 -19.26 -0.17 0.87
C TYR A 39 -17.95 -0.46 0.18
N VAL A 40 -18.00 -1.44 -0.71
CA VAL A 40 -16.93 -1.75 -1.64
C VAL A 40 -17.39 -1.33 -3.03
N TRP A 41 -16.57 -0.50 -3.67
CA TRP A 41 -16.65 -0.21 -5.10
C TRP A 41 -15.55 -1.01 -5.80
N GLU A 42 -15.90 -1.69 -6.88
CA GLU A 42 -14.99 -2.55 -7.61
C GLU A 42 -15.10 -2.27 -9.09
N SER A 43 -13.96 -2.16 -9.78
CA SER A 43 -13.96 -1.84 -11.20
C SER A 43 -12.72 -2.37 -11.91
N LYS A 44 -12.95 -2.69 -13.18
CA LYS A 44 -11.91 -2.98 -14.17
C LYS A 44 -11.75 -1.78 -15.09
N ALA A 45 -10.65 -1.73 -15.83
CA ALA A 45 -10.40 -0.70 -16.85
C ALA A 45 -11.34 -0.79 -18.08
N ASP A 46 -12.46 -1.51 -17.99
CA ASP A 46 -13.43 -1.75 -19.07
C ASP A 46 -14.63 -0.78 -19.06
N GLY A 47 -14.66 0.16 -18.11
CA GLY A 47 -15.72 1.16 -17.99
C GLY A 47 -16.95 0.70 -17.20
N SER A 48 -16.92 -0.52 -16.65
CA SER A 48 -17.95 -1.02 -15.73
C SER A 48 -17.47 -1.01 -14.28
N PHE A 49 -18.40 -0.87 -13.35
CA PHE A 49 -18.13 -0.96 -11.92
C PHE A 49 -19.30 -1.60 -11.18
N ALA A 50 -19.01 -2.21 -10.05
CA ALA A 50 -19.98 -2.74 -9.11
C ALA A 50 -19.85 -2.03 -7.76
N ILE A 51 -20.97 -1.92 -7.03
CA ILE A 51 -21.00 -1.41 -5.66
C ILE A 51 -21.79 -2.40 -4.82
N SER A 52 -21.23 -2.79 -3.68
CA SER A 52 -21.89 -3.67 -2.71
C SER A 52 -21.60 -3.24 -1.28
N GLU A 53 -22.53 -3.55 -0.36
CA GLU A 53 -22.27 -3.41 1.08
C GLU A 53 -21.14 -4.36 1.48
N ASP A 54 -20.18 -3.86 2.26
CA ASP A 54 -19.04 -4.65 2.69
C ASP A 54 -19.42 -5.58 3.84
N THR A 55 -19.19 -6.88 3.63
CA THR A 55 -19.50 -7.92 4.63
C THR A 55 -18.30 -8.83 4.96
N TRP A 56 -17.13 -8.58 4.35
CA TRP A 56 -15.97 -9.48 4.46
C TRP A 56 -14.66 -8.78 4.85
N ASN A 57 -14.52 -7.47 4.67
CA ASN A 57 -13.34 -6.76 5.15
C ASN A 57 -13.50 -6.32 6.60
N GLU A 58 -12.37 -6.01 7.23
CA GLU A 58 -12.38 -5.39 8.55
C GLU A 58 -13.03 -4.01 8.52
N PRO A 59 -13.75 -3.61 9.58
CA PRO A 59 -14.38 -2.30 9.63
C PRO A 59 -13.32 -1.19 9.74
N LEU A 60 -13.29 -0.28 8.76
CA LEU A 60 -12.34 0.84 8.70
C LEU A 60 -12.56 1.90 9.80
N GLY A 61 -13.72 1.88 10.46
CA GLY A 61 -14.18 2.95 11.35
C GLY A 61 -14.62 4.19 10.56
N ARG A 62 -13.66 4.89 9.93
CA ARG A 62 -13.89 6.02 9.02
C ARG A 62 -12.71 6.20 8.06
N GLY A 63 -12.99 6.27 6.76
CA GLY A 63 -11.97 6.56 5.75
C GLY A 63 -12.20 5.79 4.45
N THR A 64 -11.14 5.69 3.65
CA THR A 64 -11.14 4.98 2.38
C THR A 64 -9.85 4.20 2.24
N GLU A 65 -9.95 2.94 1.85
CA GLU A 65 -8.86 2.06 1.47
C GLU A 65 -8.95 1.80 -0.04
N ILE A 66 -7.82 1.89 -0.73
CA ILE A 66 -7.73 1.63 -2.17
C ILE A 66 -6.78 0.45 -2.37
N LYS A 67 -7.30 -0.68 -2.86
CA LYS A 67 -6.53 -1.89 -3.16
C LYS A 67 -6.29 -1.98 -4.66
N LEU A 68 -5.02 -2.10 -5.02
CA LEU A 68 -4.58 -2.14 -6.42
C LEU A 68 -4.13 -3.55 -6.78
N HIS A 69 -4.81 -4.17 -7.72
CA HIS A 69 -4.38 -5.43 -8.31
C HIS A 69 -3.49 -5.12 -9.50
N LEU A 70 -2.19 -5.06 -9.21
CA LEU A 70 -1.16 -4.63 -10.15
C LEU A 70 -1.03 -5.60 -11.32
N ARG A 71 -0.74 -5.04 -12.48
CA ARG A 71 -0.37 -5.78 -13.69
C ARG A 71 0.99 -6.45 -13.48
N ASP A 72 1.27 -7.53 -14.20
CA ASP A 72 2.56 -8.24 -14.09
C ASP A 72 3.77 -7.33 -14.36
N GLU A 73 3.62 -6.41 -15.31
CA GLU A 73 4.63 -5.41 -15.70
C GLU A 73 4.85 -4.32 -14.64
N ALA A 74 3.91 -4.16 -13.70
CA ALA A 74 3.92 -3.13 -12.67
C ALA A 74 4.32 -3.67 -11.28
N LYS A 75 4.82 -4.90 -11.19
CA LYS A 75 5.23 -5.52 -9.91
C LYS A 75 6.34 -4.79 -9.17
N GLU A 76 7.12 -3.97 -9.86
CA GLU A 76 8.13 -3.09 -9.25
C GLU A 76 7.54 -2.13 -8.19
N TYR A 77 6.24 -1.81 -8.25
CA TYR A 77 5.57 -1.00 -7.22
C TYR A 77 5.30 -1.75 -5.91
N LEU A 78 5.59 -3.06 -5.84
CA LEU A 78 5.60 -3.83 -4.59
C LEU A 78 6.94 -3.72 -3.86
N GLU A 79 7.99 -3.21 -4.52
CA GLU A 79 9.30 -3.05 -3.92
C GLU A 79 9.32 -1.88 -2.94
N GLU A 80 9.74 -2.16 -1.69
CA GLU A 80 9.76 -1.17 -0.61
C GLU A 80 10.63 0.05 -0.96
N GLY A 81 11.79 -0.16 -1.61
CA GLY A 81 12.67 0.93 -2.02
C GLY A 81 11.99 1.88 -3.00
N LYS A 82 11.33 1.33 -4.02
CA LYS A 82 10.59 2.12 -5.01
C LYS A 82 9.45 2.91 -4.37
N LEU A 83 8.67 2.28 -3.48
CA LEU A 83 7.59 2.96 -2.76
C LEU A 83 8.11 4.11 -1.88
N LYS A 84 9.21 3.91 -1.14
CA LYS A 84 9.82 4.96 -0.32
C LYS A 84 10.22 6.18 -1.15
N ASP A 85 10.86 5.95 -2.30
CA ASP A 85 11.32 7.04 -3.17
C ASP A 85 10.15 7.80 -3.78
N LEU A 86 9.10 7.09 -4.21
CA LEU A 86 7.88 7.70 -4.74
C LEU A 86 7.15 8.53 -3.67
N VAL A 87 6.94 7.96 -2.48
CA VAL A 87 6.25 8.65 -1.38
C VAL A 87 7.00 9.92 -1.00
N LYS A 88 8.33 9.87 -0.87
CA LYS A 88 9.14 11.06 -0.57
C LYS A 88 9.05 12.12 -1.65
N LYS A 89 9.13 11.72 -2.93
CA LYS A 89 9.14 12.63 -4.07
C LYS A 89 7.80 13.35 -4.28
N TYR A 90 6.69 12.64 -4.11
CA TYR A 90 5.36 13.16 -4.44
C TYR A 90 4.58 13.71 -3.25
N SER A 91 5.08 13.51 -2.02
CA SER A 91 4.36 13.91 -0.81
C SER A 91 4.96 15.09 -0.06
N GLU A 92 5.94 15.79 -0.63
CA GLU A 92 6.65 16.91 0.00
C GLU A 92 5.71 18.02 0.50
N PHE A 93 4.58 18.22 -0.17
CA PHE A 93 3.61 19.28 0.13
C PHE A 93 2.35 18.78 0.87
N ILE A 94 2.34 17.53 1.37
CA ILE A 94 1.19 16.96 2.07
C ILE A 94 1.29 17.29 3.57
N ASN A 95 0.26 17.96 4.11
CA ASN A 95 0.21 18.40 5.51
C ASN A 95 -0.18 17.30 6.51
N PHE A 96 -0.28 16.05 6.07
CA PHE A 96 -0.65 14.90 6.89
C PHE A 96 0.50 13.89 6.95
N PRO A 97 0.69 13.20 8.09
CA PRO A 97 1.72 12.19 8.20
C PRO A 97 1.41 11.01 7.27
N ILE A 98 2.43 10.54 6.57
CA ILE A 98 2.35 9.39 5.67
C ILE A 98 3.19 8.27 6.26
N TYR A 99 2.57 7.11 6.41
CA TYR A 99 3.19 5.91 6.95
C TYR A 99 3.34 4.88 5.83
N LEU A 100 4.47 4.17 5.83
CA LEU A 100 4.72 3.04 4.93
C LEU A 100 4.94 1.79 5.78
N TRP A 101 4.18 0.74 5.49
CA TRP A 101 4.39 -0.57 6.09
C TRP A 101 5.62 -1.23 5.44
N ALA A 102 6.59 -1.63 6.27
CA ALA A 102 7.86 -2.20 5.83
C ALA A 102 8.27 -3.33 6.78
N THR A 103 8.81 -4.42 6.24
CA THR A 103 9.32 -5.53 7.04
C THR A 103 10.81 -5.31 7.29
N LYS A 104 11.23 -5.35 8.55
CA LYS A 104 12.64 -5.27 8.92
C LYS A 104 13.08 -6.60 9.49
N GLU A 105 14.05 -7.23 8.85
CA GLU A 105 14.76 -8.39 9.40
C GLU A 105 15.78 -7.89 10.43
N VAL A 106 15.83 -8.56 11.59
CA VAL A 106 16.80 -8.27 12.66
C VAL A 106 17.48 -9.58 13.01
N ASP A 107 18.77 -9.68 12.72
CA ASP A 107 19.60 -10.79 13.17
C ASP A 107 19.76 -10.72 14.69
N VAL A 108 19.27 -11.74 15.39
CA VAL A 108 19.51 -11.93 16.81
C VAL A 108 20.70 -12.87 16.93
N GLU A 109 21.80 -12.38 17.51
CA GLU A 109 22.92 -13.24 17.89
C GLU A 109 22.40 -14.27 18.91
N VAL A 110 22.39 -15.54 18.50
CA VAL A 110 22.10 -16.64 19.43
C VAL A 110 23.28 -16.70 20.39
N PRO A 111 23.08 -16.50 21.72
CA PRO A 111 24.16 -16.70 22.66
C PRO A 111 24.63 -18.14 22.54
N ALA A 112 25.92 -18.33 22.23
CA ALA A 112 26.55 -19.63 22.37
C ALA A 112 26.53 -19.95 23.86
N ASP A 113 25.85 -21.02 24.26
CA ASP A 113 25.96 -21.58 25.61
C ASP A 113 27.44 -21.76 25.95
N GLU A 114 27.97 -20.88 26.81
CA GLU A 114 29.18 -21.16 27.57
C GLU A 114 28.82 -22.22 28.62
N GLU A 115 28.73 -23.48 28.18
CA GLU A 115 28.92 -24.63 29.07
C GLU A 115 30.11 -25.43 28.54
N SER A 116 31.27 -24.79 28.59
CA SER A 116 32.55 -25.49 28.65
C SER A 116 32.74 -26.08 30.04
N SER A 117 33.06 -27.38 30.07
CA SER A 117 33.87 -28.09 31.08
C SER A 117 33.34 -28.25 32.51
N GLU A 118 32.74 -29.41 32.79
CA GLU A 118 32.88 -30.28 33.99
C GLU A 118 32.02 -31.53 33.70
N GLU A 119 32.57 -32.68 33.28
CA GLU A 119 32.86 -33.81 34.18
C GLU A 119 33.92 -34.72 33.52
N GLU A 120 35.19 -34.57 33.94
CA GLU A 120 36.16 -35.67 33.99
C GLU A 120 35.92 -36.45 35.29
N GLU A 121 35.92 -37.78 35.19
CA GLU A 121 36.08 -38.79 36.25
C GLU A 121 35.20 -38.71 37.52
N SER A 122 34.17 -39.58 37.60
CA SER A 122 33.98 -40.47 38.76
C SER A 122 32.90 -41.56 38.51
N SER A 123 33.38 -42.80 38.34
CA SER A 123 32.85 -44.09 38.84
C SER A 123 32.59 -45.19 37.81
#